data_AF-W6QUJ4-F1
#
_entry.id   AF-W6QUJ4-F1
#
_cell.length_a   1.000
_cell.length_b   1.000
_cell.length_c   1.000
_cell.angle_alpha   90.00
_cell.angle_beta   90.00
_cell.angle_gamma   90.00
#
_symmetry.space_group_name_H-M   'P 1'
#
loop_
_entity.id
_entity.type
_entity.pdbx_description
1 polymer ?
#
loop_
_entity_poly.entity_id
_entity_poly.type
_entity_poly.pdbx_seq_one_letter_code
_entity_poly.pdbx_strand_id
1 'polypeptide(L)'
;MKTSFEMPFYATELPCPLPTGTEIENAPDLSMRHGGRRIVGVGQHFVVKFGLGVDLIEGESMLFVRYNTNIPIPRVFALYSDLEIGKNFIVMECVLGQILLSGYFDNLCQLLSLEYFGSLNQRQLLDDIFWTQEPDLLVNGPFNSEGDLNEAILRKYTYNGGPYYRAEYLQKCFPFVFKGNKATFTHRKSGWYPGYWEYCLAVCALRWDDDWSLWIDGILSPCVSEAAYFQSLRLELWS
;
A
#
# COMPACT_ATOMS: atom_id res chain seq x y z
N MET A 1 -18.00 -11.23 2.72
CA MET A 1 -18.26 -10.18 3.73
C MET A 1 -18.19 -8.84 3.04
N LYS A 2 -19.28 -8.05 3.06
CA LYS A 2 -19.29 -6.66 2.58
C LYS A 2 -19.00 -5.76 3.78
N THR A 3 -17.80 -5.20 3.87
CA THR A 3 -17.50 -4.06 4.73
C THR A 3 -17.04 -2.93 3.83
N SER A 4 -17.99 -2.27 3.18
CA SER A 4 -17.77 -0.91 2.69
C SER A 4 -18.10 0.02 3.85
N PHE A 5 -17.12 0.78 4.33
CA PHE A 5 -17.37 1.82 5.33
C PHE A 5 -18.02 3.02 4.63
N GLU A 6 -19.00 3.64 5.27
CA GLU A 6 -19.54 4.90 4.75
C GLU A 6 -18.50 6.00 4.94
N MET A 7 -18.28 6.77 3.86
CA MET A 7 -17.38 7.92 3.86
C MET A 7 -18.21 9.22 3.96
N PRO A 8 -17.81 10.19 4.80
CA PRO A 8 -16.66 10.16 5.69
C PRO A 8 -16.88 9.23 6.91
N PHE A 9 -15.82 8.57 7.36
CA PHE A 9 -15.85 7.71 8.53
C PHE A 9 -15.43 8.48 9.78
N TYR A 10 -16.17 8.31 10.87
CA TYR A 10 -15.82 8.81 12.20
C TYR A 10 -16.08 7.73 13.26
N ALA A 11 -15.07 7.44 14.07
CA ALA A 11 -15.20 6.49 15.17
C ALA A 11 -16.06 7.07 16.30
N THR A 12 -16.86 6.22 16.93
CA THR A 12 -17.76 6.60 18.04
C THR A 12 -17.02 6.82 19.35
N GLU A 13 -15.96 6.05 19.60
CA GLU A 13 -15.13 6.18 20.81
C GLU A 13 -13.82 6.86 20.45
N LEU A 14 -13.60 8.02 21.06
CA LEU A 14 -12.41 8.84 20.85
C LEU A 14 -11.71 9.05 22.20
N PRO A 15 -10.35 9.06 22.23
CA PRO A 15 -9.60 9.33 23.45
C PRO A 15 -9.75 10.79 23.92
N CYS A 16 -9.96 11.71 22.97
CA CYS A 16 -10.29 13.12 23.17
C CYS A 16 -10.93 13.66 21.88
N PRO A 17 -11.44 14.92 21.84
CA PRO A 17 -11.99 15.49 20.61
C PRO A 17 -11.01 15.42 19.44
N LEU A 18 -11.52 15.12 18.24
CA LEU A 18 -10.70 15.07 17.03
C LEU A 18 -10.01 16.42 16.79
N PRO A 19 -8.77 16.41 16.30
CA PRO A 19 -8.03 17.64 16.04
C PRO A 19 -8.66 18.43 14.90
N THR A 20 -8.69 19.75 15.05
CA THR A 20 -9.15 20.69 14.04
C THR A 20 -8.16 20.78 12.87
N GLY A 21 -8.63 21.21 11.70
CA GLY A 21 -7.75 21.43 10.54
C GLY A 21 -6.59 22.37 10.85
N THR A 22 -6.82 23.40 11.67
CA THR A 22 -5.77 24.33 12.11
C THR A 22 -4.74 23.67 13.03
N GLU A 23 -5.16 22.82 13.96
CA GLU A 23 -4.24 22.06 14.81
C GLU A 23 -3.40 21.07 14.00
N ILE A 24 -4.00 20.41 13.02
CA ILE A 24 -3.32 19.48 12.11
C ILE A 24 -2.27 20.23 11.27
N GLU A 25 -2.63 21.36 10.67
CA GLU A 25 -1.72 22.11 9.80
C GLU A 25 -0.51 22.68 10.55
N ASN A 26 -0.73 23.12 11.79
CA ASN A 26 0.32 23.71 12.63
C ASN A 26 1.15 22.67 13.40
N ALA A 27 0.73 21.41 13.39
CA ALA A 27 1.44 20.35 14.11
C ALA A 27 2.82 20.04 13.49
N PRO A 28 3.79 19.62 14.32
CA PRO A 28 5.11 19.24 13.85
C PRO A 28 5.05 17.99 12.97
N ASP A 29 5.81 18.02 11.88
CA ASP A 29 5.95 16.88 10.98
C ASP A 29 6.72 15.75 11.69
N LEU A 30 6.13 14.55 11.73
CA LEU A 30 6.76 13.33 12.24
C LEU A 30 7.66 12.66 11.19
N SER A 31 7.43 12.99 9.92
CA SER A 31 8.22 12.49 8.79
C SER A 31 8.50 13.61 7.79
N MET A 32 9.52 13.43 6.93
CA MET A 32 9.76 14.37 5.83
C MET A 32 8.54 14.48 4.91
N ARG A 33 8.30 15.70 4.40
CA ARG A 33 7.24 15.98 3.44
C ARG A 33 7.55 15.30 2.10
N HIS A 34 6.57 14.66 1.50
CA HIS A 34 6.77 13.96 0.23
C HIS A 34 5.47 13.87 -0.56
N GLY A 35 5.50 13.99 -1.90
CA GLY A 35 4.32 13.72 -2.75
C GLY A 35 3.03 14.46 -2.39
N GLY A 36 3.13 15.66 -1.81
CA GLY A 36 1.96 16.43 -1.35
C GLY A 36 1.26 15.89 -0.11
N ARG A 37 1.87 14.95 0.63
CA ARG A 37 1.39 14.40 1.91
C ARG A 37 2.29 14.80 3.08
N ARG A 38 1.66 14.94 4.26
CA ARG A 38 2.28 15.23 5.56
C ARG A 38 1.81 14.20 6.58
N ILE A 39 2.68 13.86 7.53
CA ILE A 39 2.34 13.04 8.69
C ILE A 39 2.73 13.86 9.92
N VAL A 40 1.75 14.17 10.77
CA VAL A 40 1.93 15.04 11.94
C VAL A 40 1.43 14.36 13.21
N GLY A 41 2.04 14.70 14.34
CA GLY A 41 1.58 14.28 15.66
C GLY A 41 0.76 15.40 16.29
N VAL A 42 -0.48 15.12 16.67
CA VAL A 42 -1.37 16.10 17.30
C VAL A 42 -1.70 15.66 18.72
N GLY A 43 -1.20 16.41 19.70
CA GLY A 43 -1.29 16.05 21.11
C GLY A 43 -0.57 14.73 21.42
N GLN A 44 -1.13 13.95 22.33
CA GLN A 44 -0.57 12.64 22.75
C GLN A 44 -1.28 11.44 22.10
N HIS A 45 -2.44 11.66 21.46
CA HIS A 45 -3.34 10.59 21.07
C HIS A 45 -3.46 10.40 19.56
N PHE A 46 -3.06 11.37 18.75
CA PHE A 46 -3.31 11.34 17.31
C PHE A 46 -2.04 11.45 16.48
N VAL A 47 -1.98 10.61 15.46
CA VAL A 47 -1.16 10.80 14.27
C VAL A 47 -2.10 11.08 13.11
N VAL A 48 -1.79 12.10 12.31
CA VAL A 48 -2.63 12.49 11.17
C VAL A 48 -1.78 12.46 9.91
N LYS A 49 -2.20 11.63 8.95
CA LYS A 49 -1.68 11.62 7.59
C LYS A 49 -2.65 12.38 6.70
N PHE A 50 -2.17 13.45 6.06
CA PHE A 50 -3.04 14.30 5.25
C PHE A 50 -2.34 14.94 4.06
N GLY A 51 -3.11 15.33 3.04
CA GLY A 51 -2.60 16.06 1.88
C GLY A 51 -3.29 15.72 0.56
N LEU A 52 -2.83 16.34 -0.52
CA LEU A 52 -3.37 16.15 -1.88
C LEU A 52 -3.06 14.76 -2.44
N GLY A 53 -1.95 14.15 -2.01
CA GLY A 53 -1.50 12.82 -2.44
C GLY A 53 -1.84 11.70 -1.45
N VAL A 54 -2.81 11.90 -0.56
CA VAL A 54 -3.24 10.87 0.39
C VAL A 54 -4.44 10.12 -0.18
N ASP A 55 -4.34 8.80 -0.24
CA ASP A 55 -5.44 7.92 -0.63
C ASP A 55 -6.12 7.37 0.64
N LEU A 56 -7.44 7.55 0.75
CA LEU A 56 -8.23 7.07 1.91
C LEU A 56 -8.30 5.54 1.98
N ILE A 57 -7.96 4.85 0.89
CA ILE A 57 -7.93 3.38 0.86
C ILE A 57 -6.96 2.78 1.89
N GLU A 58 -5.89 3.50 2.24
CA GLU A 58 -4.99 3.09 3.31
C GLU A 58 -5.73 2.99 4.65
N GLY A 59 -6.54 3.99 4.97
CA GLY A 59 -7.37 4.01 6.17
C GLY A 59 -8.50 2.97 6.14
N GLU A 60 -9.15 2.78 4.99
CA GLU A 60 -10.15 1.73 4.80
C GLU A 60 -9.56 0.34 5.02
N SER A 61 -8.31 0.13 4.58
CA SER A 61 -7.58 -1.12 4.78
C SER A 61 -7.32 -1.37 6.25
N MET A 62 -6.88 -0.36 6.99
CA MET A 62 -6.73 -0.46 8.44
C MET A 62 -8.05 -0.81 9.13
N LEU A 63 -9.17 -0.19 8.73
CA LEU A 63 -10.49 -0.57 9.24
C LEU A 63 -10.81 -2.03 8.91
N PHE A 64 -10.65 -2.45 7.66
CA PHE A 64 -10.88 -3.84 7.24
C PHE A 64 -10.08 -4.84 8.08
N VAL A 65 -8.78 -4.59 8.27
CA VAL A 65 -7.90 -5.45 9.08
C VAL A 65 -8.40 -5.51 10.53
N ARG A 66 -8.75 -4.37 11.12
CA ARG A 66 -9.24 -4.29 12.52
C ARG A 66 -10.53 -5.07 12.73
N TYR A 67 -11.47 -5.02 11.77
CA TYR A 67 -12.77 -5.67 11.88
C TYR A 67 -12.73 -7.17 11.55
N ASN A 68 -11.75 -7.62 10.76
CA ASN A 68 -11.70 -8.99 10.28
C ASN A 68 -10.56 -9.81 10.90
N THR A 69 -9.71 -9.21 11.74
CA THR A 69 -8.59 -9.90 12.40
C THR A 69 -8.35 -9.44 13.83
N ASN A 70 -7.55 -10.22 14.56
CA ASN A 70 -7.07 -9.86 15.89
C ASN A 70 -5.67 -9.20 15.87
N ILE A 71 -5.23 -8.71 14.71
CA ILE A 71 -3.91 -8.09 14.58
C ILE A 71 -3.92 -6.75 15.32
N PRO A 72 -2.94 -6.49 16.22
CA PRO A 72 -2.80 -5.20 16.85
C PRO A 72 -2.32 -4.17 15.80
N ILE A 73 -3.22 -3.28 15.40
CA ILE A 73 -2.95 -2.15 14.51
C ILE A 73 -3.46 -0.85 15.15
N PRO A 74 -2.88 0.31 14.81
CA PRO A 74 -3.38 1.60 15.30
C PRO A 74 -4.86 1.78 14.94
N ARG A 75 -5.66 2.25 15.90
CA ARG A 75 -7.08 2.52 15.65
C ARG A 75 -7.24 3.72 14.70
N VAL A 76 -8.05 3.56 13.66
CA VAL A 76 -8.49 4.69 12.81
C VAL A 76 -9.66 5.40 13.50
N PHE A 77 -9.54 6.71 13.69
CA PHE A 77 -10.56 7.55 14.31
C PHE A 77 -11.37 8.36 13.31
N ALA A 78 -10.78 8.77 12.19
CA ALA A 78 -11.50 9.49 11.14
C ALA A 78 -10.86 9.31 9.77
N LEU A 79 -11.70 9.18 8.73
CA LEU A 79 -11.33 9.20 7.31
C LEU A 79 -12.25 10.18 6.59
N TYR A 80 -11.70 11.24 6.02
CA TYR A 80 -12.51 12.24 5.33
C TYR A 80 -11.71 13.01 4.28
N SER A 81 -12.44 13.60 3.35
CA SER A 81 -11.93 14.55 2.37
C SER A 81 -12.45 15.95 2.72
N ASP A 82 -11.55 16.92 2.74
CA ASP A 82 -11.90 18.33 2.75
C ASP A 82 -11.95 18.82 1.29
N LEU A 83 -13.17 19.04 0.80
CA LEU A 83 -13.41 19.41 -0.60
C LEU A 83 -13.00 20.85 -0.93
N GLU A 84 -12.90 21.73 0.06
CA GLU A 84 -12.52 23.13 -0.18
C GLU A 84 -11.03 23.24 -0.51
N ILE A 85 -10.20 22.49 0.21
CA ILE A 85 -8.75 22.47 0.02
C ILE A 85 -8.24 21.26 -0.76
N GLY A 86 -9.14 20.32 -1.11
CA GLY A 86 -8.85 19.11 -1.88
C GLY A 86 -7.97 18.09 -1.17
N LYS A 87 -7.87 18.14 0.17
CA LYS A 87 -6.98 17.27 0.95
C LYS A 87 -7.75 16.12 1.56
N ASN A 88 -7.13 14.95 1.57
CA ASN A 88 -7.62 13.78 2.29
C ASN A 88 -6.94 13.69 3.65
N PHE A 89 -7.65 13.16 4.64
CA PHE A 89 -7.21 13.04 6.03
C PHE A 89 -7.47 11.63 6.56
N ILE A 90 -6.42 11.05 7.14
CA ILE A 90 -6.47 9.79 7.90
C ILE A 90 -5.99 10.10 9.32
N VAL A 91 -6.92 10.08 10.26
CA VAL A 91 -6.64 10.30 11.70
C VAL A 91 -6.58 8.95 12.39
N MET A 92 -5.44 8.66 13.00
CA MET A 92 -5.17 7.38 13.65
C MET A 92 -4.56 7.54 15.04
N GLU A 93 -4.62 6.47 15.81
CA GLU A 93 -4.03 6.33 17.13
C GLU A 93 -2.51 6.56 17.11
N CYS A 94 -2.05 7.42 18.02
CA CYS A 94 -0.64 7.57 18.32
C CYS A 94 -0.21 6.46 19.29
N VAL A 95 0.48 5.45 18.77
CA VAL A 95 1.04 4.38 19.61
C VAL A 95 2.37 4.86 20.19
N LEU A 96 2.38 5.18 21.48
CA LEU A 96 3.58 5.60 22.21
C LEU A 96 4.53 4.41 22.40
N GLY A 97 5.58 4.35 21.58
CA GLY A 97 6.61 3.32 21.58
C GLY A 97 7.44 3.40 20.30
N GLN A 98 8.65 2.86 20.30
CA GLN A 98 9.45 2.71 19.07
C GLN A 98 8.56 2.11 17.99
N ILE A 99 8.41 2.85 16.90
CA ILE A 99 7.51 2.60 15.78
C ILE A 99 7.64 1.13 15.37
N LEU A 100 6.72 0.28 15.84
CA LEU A 100 6.64 -1.15 15.50
C LEU A 100 6.03 -1.26 14.10
N LEU A 101 6.65 -0.61 13.12
CA LEU A 101 6.36 -0.84 11.70
C LEU A 101 6.64 -2.31 11.37
N SER A 102 7.70 -2.90 11.94
CA SER A 102 8.09 -4.30 11.70
C SER A 102 6.99 -5.30 12.11
N GLY A 103 6.51 -5.21 13.36
CA GLY A 103 5.44 -6.09 13.84
C GLY A 103 4.10 -5.88 13.12
N TYR A 104 3.83 -4.67 12.60
CA TYR A 104 2.64 -4.39 11.81
C TYR A 104 2.66 -5.12 10.46
N PHE A 105 3.76 -5.02 9.71
CA PHE A 105 3.89 -5.70 8.42
C PHE A 105 3.94 -7.22 8.55
N ASP A 106 4.68 -7.74 9.54
CA ASP A 106 4.72 -9.19 9.80
C ASP A 106 3.34 -9.77 10.11
N ASN A 107 2.48 -9.00 10.78
CA ASN A 107 1.13 -9.44 11.09
C ASN A 107 0.16 -9.27 9.91
N LEU A 108 0.24 -8.19 9.13
CA LEU A 108 -0.55 -8.05 7.90
C LEU A 108 -0.24 -9.17 6.92
N CYS A 109 1.00 -9.64 6.88
CA CYS A 109 1.39 -10.77 6.07
C CYS A 109 0.72 -12.10 6.48
N GLN A 110 0.13 -12.16 7.68
CA GLN A 110 -0.59 -13.32 8.23
C GLN A 110 -2.11 -13.26 8.02
N LEU A 111 -2.65 -12.17 7.45
CA LEU A 111 -4.03 -12.14 6.97
C LEU A 111 -4.23 -13.32 6.01
N LEU A 112 -5.25 -14.13 6.27
CA LEU A 112 -5.56 -15.37 5.55
C LEU A 112 -5.24 -15.20 4.06
N SER A 113 -4.24 -15.96 3.59
CA SER A 113 -3.93 -16.09 2.17
C SER A 113 -5.20 -16.54 1.48
N LEU A 114 -5.83 -15.63 0.74
CA LEU A 114 -6.91 -15.99 -0.16
C LEU A 114 -6.30 -16.69 -1.37
N GLU A 115 -7.07 -17.53 -2.05
CA GLU A 115 -6.63 -18.25 -3.26
C GLU A 115 -6.52 -17.34 -4.49
N TYR A 116 -6.53 -16.01 -4.31
CA TYR A 116 -6.49 -15.03 -5.40
C TYR A 116 -5.62 -13.82 -5.07
N PHE A 117 -5.09 -13.21 -6.11
CA PHE A 117 -4.48 -11.88 -6.11
C PHE A 117 -5.50 -10.87 -6.60
N GLY A 118 -5.82 -9.86 -5.79
CA GLY A 118 -6.85 -8.89 -6.12
C GLY A 118 -7.13 -7.98 -4.94
N SER A 119 -7.94 -6.95 -5.16
CA SER A 119 -8.38 -6.07 -4.09
C SER A 119 -9.62 -6.63 -3.39
N LEU A 120 -10.04 -5.97 -2.31
CA LEU A 120 -11.24 -6.30 -1.55
C LEU A 120 -12.44 -6.66 -2.44
N ASN A 121 -13.07 -7.79 -2.14
CA ASN A 121 -14.19 -8.38 -2.89
C ASN A 121 -13.83 -8.89 -4.29
N GLN A 122 -12.65 -9.50 -4.48
CA GLN A 122 -12.20 -10.04 -5.77
C GLN A 122 -12.26 -8.99 -6.89
N ARG A 123 -11.83 -7.76 -6.57
CA ARG A 123 -11.72 -6.68 -7.55
C ARG A 123 -10.32 -6.65 -8.13
N GLN A 124 -10.15 -5.86 -9.19
CA GLN A 124 -8.85 -5.55 -9.77
C GLN A 124 -7.84 -5.04 -8.75
N LEU A 125 -6.56 -5.28 -9.00
CA LEU A 125 -5.45 -4.71 -8.24
C LEU A 125 -5.37 -3.19 -8.46
N LEU A 126 -5.00 -2.45 -7.41
CA LEU A 126 -4.92 -0.99 -7.38
C LEU A 126 -3.49 -0.45 -7.58
N ASP A 127 -2.53 -1.32 -7.91
CA ASP A 127 -1.19 -0.85 -8.25
C ASP A 127 -1.19 -0.35 -9.70
N ASP A 128 -0.50 0.74 -9.97
CA ASP A 128 -0.48 1.40 -11.28
C ASP A 128 0.14 0.50 -12.36
N ILE A 129 0.95 -0.49 -11.95
CA ILE A 129 1.43 -1.56 -12.85
C ILE A 129 0.30 -2.45 -13.38
N PHE A 130 -0.90 -2.34 -12.82
CA PHE A 130 -2.09 -3.04 -13.31
C PHE A 130 -3.15 -2.07 -13.84
N TRP A 131 -2.88 -0.78 -13.98
CA TRP A 131 -3.86 0.18 -14.49
C TRP A 131 -3.94 0.15 -16.02
N THR A 132 -5.13 0.29 -16.59
CA THR A 132 -5.37 0.46 -18.04
C THR A 132 -6.42 1.54 -18.26
N GLN A 133 -6.41 2.16 -19.45
CA GLN A 133 -7.41 3.20 -19.77
C GLN A 133 -8.83 2.65 -19.81
N GLU A 134 -9.00 1.47 -20.44
CA GLU A 134 -10.24 0.70 -20.37
C GLU A 134 -10.01 -0.57 -19.55
N PRO A 135 -11.02 -1.04 -18.77
CA PRO A 135 -10.88 -2.26 -17.98
C PRO A 135 -10.51 -3.47 -18.84
N ASP A 136 -9.40 -4.10 -18.50
CA ASP A 136 -8.92 -5.36 -19.06
C ASP A 136 -8.61 -6.31 -17.90
N LEU A 137 -9.48 -7.30 -17.66
CA LEU A 137 -9.32 -8.27 -16.58
C LEU A 137 -8.02 -9.08 -16.68
N LEU A 138 -7.42 -9.17 -17.87
CA LEU A 138 -6.16 -9.86 -18.09
C LEU A 138 -4.94 -9.03 -17.63
N VAL A 139 -5.14 -7.74 -17.36
CA VAL A 139 -4.13 -6.83 -16.81
C VAL A 139 -4.51 -6.37 -15.41
N ASN A 140 -5.78 -6.04 -15.16
CA ASN A 140 -6.22 -5.47 -13.89
C ASN A 140 -6.48 -6.56 -12.82
N GLY A 141 -6.79 -7.80 -13.22
CA GLY A 141 -7.19 -8.86 -12.31
C GLY A 141 -8.65 -8.78 -11.85
N PRO A 142 -9.06 -9.56 -10.83
CA PRO A 142 -8.25 -10.42 -9.98
C PRO A 142 -7.64 -11.62 -10.71
N PHE A 143 -6.64 -12.26 -10.10
CA PHE A 143 -5.93 -13.43 -10.63
C PHE A 143 -6.02 -14.60 -9.67
N ASN A 144 -6.20 -15.82 -10.19
CA ASN A 144 -6.28 -17.03 -9.35
C ASN A 144 -4.93 -17.74 -9.21
N SER A 145 -3.88 -17.25 -9.89
CA SER A 145 -2.55 -17.82 -9.83
C SER A 145 -1.47 -16.75 -9.97
N GLU A 146 -0.28 -17.04 -9.43
CA GLU A 146 0.91 -16.20 -9.60
C GLU A 146 1.33 -16.16 -11.08
N GLY A 147 1.09 -17.23 -11.83
CA GLY A 147 1.32 -17.29 -13.27
C GLY A 147 0.48 -16.27 -14.04
N ASP A 148 -0.81 -16.17 -13.74
CA ASP A 148 -1.71 -15.19 -14.37
C ASP A 148 -1.31 -13.75 -14.01
N LEU A 149 -0.92 -13.51 -12.75
CA LEU A 149 -0.42 -12.22 -12.32
C LEU A 149 0.89 -11.84 -13.03
N ASN A 150 1.82 -12.78 -13.17
CA ASN A 150 3.08 -12.58 -13.89
C ASN A 150 2.84 -12.26 -15.36
N GLU A 151 1.90 -12.95 -16.00
CA GLU A 151 1.49 -12.70 -17.38
C GLU A 151 0.82 -11.32 -17.52
N ALA A 152 0.00 -10.91 -16.56
CA ALA A 152 -0.61 -9.58 -16.53
C ALA A 152 0.44 -8.45 -16.48
N ILE A 153 1.52 -8.64 -15.71
CA ILE A 153 2.64 -7.70 -15.67
C ILE A 153 3.30 -7.56 -17.07
N LEU A 154 3.52 -8.67 -17.77
CA LEU A 154 4.09 -8.66 -19.12
C LEU A 154 3.15 -8.02 -20.15
N ARG A 155 1.85 -8.26 -20.02
CA ARG A 155 0.83 -7.60 -20.85
C ARG A 155 0.76 -6.11 -20.60
N LYS A 156 0.86 -5.68 -19.34
CA LYS A 156 0.98 -4.25 -19.03
C LYS A 156 2.20 -3.64 -19.70
N TYR A 157 3.34 -4.33 -19.62
CA TYR A 157 4.59 -3.87 -20.19
C TYR A 157 4.47 -3.60 -21.69
N THR A 158 3.92 -4.56 -22.45
CA THR A 158 3.71 -4.38 -23.90
C THR A 158 2.59 -3.39 -24.21
N TYR A 159 1.51 -3.35 -23.40
CA TYR A 159 0.44 -2.35 -23.50
C TYR A 159 0.98 -0.91 -23.39
N ASN A 160 1.97 -0.68 -22.53
CA ASN A 160 2.66 0.62 -22.40
C ASN A 160 3.71 0.89 -23.49
N GLY A 161 3.80 0.05 -24.52
CA GLY A 161 4.76 0.23 -25.62
C GLY A 161 6.13 -0.40 -25.38
N GLY A 162 6.27 -1.22 -24.34
CA GLY A 162 7.50 -1.96 -24.06
C GLY A 162 7.87 -2.94 -25.20
N PRO A 163 9.16 -3.12 -25.53
CA PRO A 163 9.56 -3.99 -26.64
C PRO A 163 9.23 -5.47 -26.42
N TYR A 164 8.69 -6.15 -27.44
CA TYR A 164 8.30 -7.56 -27.34
C TYR A 164 9.46 -8.50 -26.96
N TYR A 165 10.66 -8.30 -27.50
CA TYR A 165 11.82 -9.13 -27.15
C TYR A 165 12.21 -9.01 -25.66
N ARG A 166 11.94 -7.84 -25.05
CA ARG A 166 12.17 -7.61 -23.62
C ARG A 166 11.10 -8.30 -22.80
N ALA A 167 9.84 -8.26 -23.23
CA ALA A 167 8.76 -9.04 -22.63
C ALA A 167 9.04 -10.56 -22.70
N GLU A 168 9.48 -11.07 -23.85
CA GLU A 168 9.87 -12.49 -24.02
C GLU A 168 11.03 -12.90 -23.10
N TYR A 169 12.01 -12.02 -22.93
CA TYR A 169 13.10 -12.24 -21.97
C TYR A 169 12.56 -12.30 -20.53
N LEU A 170 11.73 -11.32 -20.13
CA LEU A 170 11.12 -11.27 -18.81
C LEU A 170 10.25 -12.50 -18.53
N GLN A 171 9.48 -12.96 -19.52
CA GLN A 171 8.68 -14.18 -19.43
C GLN A 171 9.53 -15.42 -19.08
N LYS A 172 10.75 -15.51 -19.61
CA LYS A 172 11.68 -16.59 -19.28
C LYS A 172 12.28 -16.43 -17.88
N CYS A 173 12.46 -15.19 -17.40
CA CYS A 173 13.05 -14.91 -16.09
C CYS A 173 12.06 -15.04 -14.93
N PHE A 174 10.80 -14.62 -15.12
CA PHE A 174 9.80 -14.53 -14.04
C PHE A 174 9.64 -15.82 -13.24
N PRO A 175 9.58 -17.03 -13.84
CA PRO A 175 9.49 -18.28 -13.08
C PRO A 175 10.67 -18.57 -12.14
N PHE A 176 11.80 -17.88 -12.30
CA PHE A 176 12.96 -18.02 -11.42
C PHE A 176 12.98 -16.98 -10.29
N VAL A 177 12.34 -15.83 -10.51
CA VAL A 177 12.36 -14.66 -9.61
C VAL A 177 11.03 -14.55 -8.85
N PHE A 178 9.91 -14.47 -9.57
CA PHE A 178 8.56 -14.34 -9.01
C PHE A 178 7.89 -15.71 -8.95
N LYS A 179 8.26 -16.50 -7.94
CA LYS A 179 7.79 -17.88 -7.78
C LYS A 179 7.43 -18.24 -6.33
N GLY A 180 6.38 -19.04 -6.18
CA GLY A 180 6.02 -19.66 -4.90
C GLY A 180 5.44 -18.68 -3.89
N ASN A 181 4.99 -17.51 -4.34
CA ASN A 181 4.44 -16.50 -3.46
C ASN A 181 2.97 -16.78 -3.16
N LYS A 182 2.62 -16.71 -1.88
CA LYS A 182 1.22 -16.69 -1.44
C LYS A 182 0.65 -15.28 -1.59
N ALA A 183 -0.67 -15.21 -1.71
CA ALA A 183 -1.36 -13.94 -1.76
C ALA A 183 -1.41 -13.35 -0.35
N THR A 184 -0.66 -12.27 -0.15
CA THR A 184 -0.41 -11.61 1.12
C THR A 184 -1.06 -10.24 1.09
N PHE A 185 -1.78 -9.86 2.14
CA PHE A 185 -2.44 -8.57 2.18
C PHE A 185 -1.40 -7.45 2.30
N THR A 186 -1.39 -6.52 1.33
CA THR A 186 -0.53 -5.33 1.35
C THR A 186 -1.33 -4.12 1.79
N HIS A 187 -0.80 -3.39 2.76
CA HIS A 187 -1.48 -2.21 3.29
C HIS A 187 -1.53 -1.08 2.25
N ARG A 188 -0.39 -0.84 1.57
CA ARG A 188 -0.24 0.31 0.68
C ARG A 188 -1.14 0.26 -0.56
N LYS A 189 -1.52 -0.95 -0.99
CA LYS A 189 -2.34 -1.17 -2.18
C LYS A 189 -3.66 -1.88 -1.90
N SER A 190 -3.94 -2.18 -0.63
CA SER A 190 -5.28 -2.55 -0.16
C SER A 190 -5.85 -3.80 -0.85
N GLY A 191 -4.99 -4.80 -1.01
CA GLY A 191 -5.33 -6.04 -1.70
C GLY A 191 -4.36 -7.17 -1.37
N TRP A 192 -4.63 -8.34 -1.93
CA TRP A 192 -3.76 -9.50 -1.86
C TRP A 192 -2.79 -9.50 -3.05
N TYR A 193 -1.51 -9.37 -2.75
CA TYR A 193 -0.40 -9.34 -3.71
C TYR A 193 0.62 -10.44 -3.36
N PRO A 194 1.59 -10.75 -4.23
CA PRO A 194 2.70 -11.62 -3.86
C PRO A 194 3.42 -11.14 -2.59
N GLY A 195 3.91 -12.05 -1.76
CA GLY A 195 4.57 -11.71 -0.48
C GLY A 195 5.75 -10.72 -0.59
N TYR A 196 6.43 -10.67 -1.74
CA TYR A 196 7.51 -9.72 -2.00
C TYR A 196 7.04 -8.28 -2.26
N TRP A 197 5.74 -8.06 -2.51
CA TRP A 197 5.26 -6.83 -3.14
C TRP A 197 5.47 -5.58 -2.27
N GLU A 198 5.21 -5.69 -0.95
CA GLU A 198 5.42 -4.58 -0.02
C GLU A 198 6.91 -4.22 0.08
N TYR A 199 7.80 -5.23 0.11
CA TYR A 199 9.25 -5.04 0.07
C TYR A 199 9.68 -4.30 -1.21
N CYS A 200 9.22 -4.77 -2.37
CA CYS A 200 9.51 -4.13 -3.65
C CYS A 200 9.02 -2.68 -3.72
N LEU A 201 7.81 -2.40 -3.22
CA LEU A 201 7.27 -1.04 -3.17
C LEU A 201 8.03 -0.12 -2.22
N ALA A 202 8.54 -0.65 -1.11
CA ALA A 202 9.39 0.07 -0.17
C ALA A 202 10.78 0.35 -0.77
N VAL A 203 11.40 -0.63 -1.45
CA VAL A 203 12.65 -0.45 -2.20
C VAL A 203 12.49 0.60 -3.31
N CYS A 204 11.40 0.55 -4.07
CA CYS A 204 11.12 1.54 -5.12
C CYS A 204 10.88 2.96 -4.58
N ALA A 205 10.58 3.10 -3.29
CA ALA A 205 10.38 4.37 -2.63
C ALA A 205 11.65 4.86 -1.90
N LEU A 206 12.75 4.10 -1.92
CA LEU A 206 14.00 4.50 -1.30
C LEU A 206 14.47 5.83 -1.85
N ARG A 207 14.91 6.66 -0.93
CA ARG A 207 15.62 7.89 -1.22
C ARG A 207 17.02 7.77 -0.66
N TRP A 208 17.93 8.53 -1.26
CA TRP A 208 19.34 8.57 -0.84
C TRP A 208 19.65 9.80 0.02
N ASP A 209 18.63 10.52 0.45
CA ASP A 209 18.71 11.67 1.34
C ASP A 209 18.16 11.38 2.75
N ASP A 210 17.90 10.12 3.07
CA ASP A 210 17.58 9.61 4.40
C ASP A 210 18.21 8.24 4.68
N ASP A 211 18.02 7.75 5.92
CA ASP A 211 18.54 6.46 6.39
C ASP A 211 17.53 5.32 6.24
N TRP A 212 16.40 5.52 5.56
CA TRP A 212 15.34 4.52 5.42
C TRP A 212 15.85 3.20 4.81
N SER A 213 16.83 3.30 3.91
CA SER A 213 17.52 2.16 3.31
C SER A 213 18.16 1.19 4.33
N LEU A 214 18.51 1.66 5.52
CA LEU A 214 19.12 0.85 6.58
C LEU A 214 18.09 0.08 7.42
N TRP A 215 16.81 0.46 7.34
CA TRP A 215 15.75 -0.09 8.20
C TRP A 215 14.84 -1.08 7.49
N ILE A 216 14.79 -1.07 6.16
CA ILE A 216 13.83 -1.85 5.36
C ILE A 216 13.89 -3.35 5.66
N ASP A 217 15.09 -3.92 5.74
CA ASP A 217 15.32 -5.36 5.99
C ASP A 217 15.04 -5.75 7.46
N GLY A 218 14.97 -4.78 8.37
CA GLY A 218 14.56 -5.00 9.75
C GLY A 218 13.04 -4.93 9.96
N ILE A 219 12.31 -4.45 8.95
CA ILE A 219 10.86 -4.21 8.98
C ILE A 219 10.12 -5.20 8.08
N LEU A 220 10.71 -5.57 6.95
CA LEU A 220 10.13 -6.45 5.95
C LEU A 220 11.09 -7.60 5.68
N SER A 221 10.53 -8.78 5.43
CA SER A 221 11.31 -9.93 4.96
C SER A 221 12.02 -9.57 3.63
N PRO A 222 13.35 -9.71 3.53
CA PRO A 222 14.08 -9.29 2.34
C PRO A 222 13.71 -10.10 1.08
N CYS A 223 13.34 -9.40 0.02
CA CYS A 223 13.08 -9.96 -1.32
C CYS A 223 13.92 -9.23 -2.37
N VAL A 224 15.25 -9.30 -2.23
CA VAL A 224 16.22 -8.47 -2.97
C VAL A 224 16.18 -8.74 -4.47
N SER A 225 16.06 -10.01 -4.87
CA SER A 225 16.02 -10.39 -6.29
C SER A 225 14.75 -9.87 -6.97
N GLU A 226 13.62 -10.05 -6.29
CA GLU A 226 12.31 -9.56 -6.70
C GLU A 226 12.33 -8.04 -6.81
N ALA A 227 12.89 -7.34 -5.81
CA ALA A 227 12.98 -5.89 -5.80
C ALA A 227 13.83 -5.35 -6.94
N ALA A 228 14.96 -5.97 -7.26
CA ALA A 228 15.82 -5.55 -8.36
C ALA A 228 15.10 -5.65 -9.73
N TYR A 229 14.42 -6.77 -9.98
CA TYR A 229 13.65 -6.95 -11.22
C TYR A 229 12.43 -6.02 -11.27
N PHE A 230 11.71 -5.89 -10.15
CA PHE A 230 10.52 -5.06 -10.05
C PHE A 230 10.86 -3.58 -10.24
N GLN A 231 11.94 -3.09 -9.62
CA GLN A 231 12.41 -1.71 -9.77
C GLN A 231 12.83 -1.41 -11.22
N SER A 232 13.59 -2.30 -11.86
CA SER A 232 13.93 -2.18 -13.29
C SER A 232 12.69 -2.05 -14.15
N LEU A 233 11.69 -2.91 -13.91
CA LEU A 233 10.45 -2.88 -14.68
C LEU A 233 9.64 -1.60 -14.45
N ARG A 234 9.52 -1.15 -13.20
CA ARG A 234 8.83 0.12 -12.89
C ARG A 234 9.50 1.29 -13.62
N LEU A 235 10.83 1.36 -13.59
CA LEU A 235 11.56 2.43 -14.27
C LEU A 235 11.26 2.44 -15.78
N GLU A 236 11.21 1.26 -16.43
CA GLU A 236 10.86 1.15 -17.85
C GLU A 236 9.38 1.51 -18.15
N LEU A 237 8.45 1.26 -17.22
CA LEU A 237 7.02 1.54 -17.41
C LEU A 237 6.66 3.03 -17.31
N TRP A 238 7.47 3.82 -16.61
CA TRP A 238 7.25 5.24 -16.35
C TRP A 238 8.42 6.14 -16.81
N SER A 239 9.32 5.62 -17.66
CA SER A 239 10.39 6.38 -18.31
C SER A 239 9.92 7.20 -19.50
#